data_AF-A0A961CVE7-F1
#
_entry.id   AF-A0A961CVE7-F1
#
_cell.length_a   1.000
_cell.length_b   1.000
_cell.length_c   1.000
_cell.angle_alpha   90.00
_cell.angle_beta   90.00
_cell.angle_gamma   90.00
#
_symmetry.space_group_name_H-M   'P 1'
#
loop_
_entity.id
_entity.type
_entity.pdbx_description
1 polymer ?
#
loop_
_entity_poly.entity_id
_entity_poly.type
_entity_poly.pdbx_seq_one_letter_code
_entity_poly.pdbx_strand_id
1 'polypeptide(L)'
;MGEGDGTDRDDQLTRRAEEIAAVEMPRLLERTRGSEALYQRAVGSMPGGVASSFQLGDPYPVYLSRGVGAEVWDVDGNAYFDFHNGFGSMAVGHAHPVVAEAVEHAARNGMHFAVTVEQTVALAEELCRRFRVEQVRFTNSGTESNMSAIRVARAATGRDVIAKIEGSYHGHVDQLMYSVLPGADVMGGRDAPAATPKSKGMP
;
A
#
# COMPACT_ATOMS: atom_id res chain seq x y z
N MET A 1 -20.16 37.72 -5.25
CA MET A 1 -21.00 36.73 -5.96
C MET A 1 -20.24 35.41 -5.95
N GLY A 2 -20.56 34.35 -5.24
CA GLY A 2 -21.29 34.17 -3.98
C GLY A 2 -20.54 33.06 -3.23
N GLU A 3 -20.14 33.32 -1.98
CA GLU A 3 -19.43 32.35 -1.12
C GLU A 3 -20.40 31.58 -0.20
N GLY A 4 -21.68 31.51 -0.56
CA GLY A 4 -22.77 31.16 0.37
C GLY A 4 -23.43 29.78 0.21
N ASP A 5 -22.88 28.86 -0.59
CA ASP A 5 -23.56 27.58 -0.92
C ASP A 5 -22.70 26.32 -0.67
N GLY A 6 -21.39 26.47 -0.46
CA GLY A 6 -20.47 25.34 -0.25
C GLY A 6 -20.50 24.78 1.17
N THR A 7 -20.57 25.65 2.18
CA THR A 7 -20.49 25.26 3.59
C THR A 7 -21.72 24.50 4.07
N ASP A 8 -22.94 24.91 3.66
CA ASP A 8 -24.18 24.23 4.06
C ASP A 8 -24.29 22.83 3.44
N ARG A 9 -23.80 22.66 2.21
CA ARG A 9 -23.72 21.37 1.53
C ARG A 9 -22.68 20.45 2.16
N ASP A 10 -21.50 20.97 2.50
CA ASP A 10 -20.44 20.20 3.17
C ASP A 10 -20.88 19.79 4.59
N ASP A 11 -21.58 20.67 5.31
CA ASP A 11 -22.18 20.36 6.61
C ASP A 11 -23.28 19.29 6.50
N GLN A 12 -24.09 19.34 5.44
CA GLN A 12 -25.10 18.31 5.17
C GLN A 12 -24.47 16.94 4.85
N LEU A 13 -23.44 16.90 4.02
CA LEU A 13 -22.73 15.66 3.67
C LEU A 13 -22.05 15.05 4.89
N THR A 14 -21.40 15.87 5.71
CA THR A 14 -20.74 15.44 6.95
C THR A 14 -21.74 14.83 7.91
N ARG A 15 -22.83 15.54 8.22
CA ARG A 15 -23.92 15.03 9.07
C ARG A 15 -24.50 13.72 8.53
N ARG A 16 -24.71 13.62 7.22
CA ARG A 16 -25.24 12.39 6.62
C ARG A 16 -24.26 11.22 6.74
N ALA A 17 -22.97 11.46 6.59
CA ALA A 17 -21.94 10.44 6.80
C ALA A 17 -21.92 9.97 8.27
N GLU A 18 -22.05 10.89 9.22
CA GLU A 18 -22.15 10.57 10.66
C GLU A 18 -23.39 9.72 10.98
N GLU A 19 -24.55 10.06 10.42
CA GLU A 19 -25.78 9.26 10.56
C GLU A 19 -25.60 7.83 10.04
N ILE A 20 -24.95 7.67 8.88
CA ILE A 20 -24.66 6.34 8.31
C ILE A 20 -23.68 5.60 9.22
N ALA A 21 -22.60 6.25 9.66
CA ALA A 21 -21.61 5.65 10.53
C ALA A 21 -22.23 5.20 11.87
N ALA A 22 -23.13 5.99 12.46
CA ALA A 22 -23.83 5.66 13.69
C ALA A 22 -24.68 4.37 13.58
N VAL A 23 -25.16 4.04 12.37
CA VAL A 23 -25.95 2.83 12.11
C VAL A 23 -25.08 1.65 11.68
N GLU A 24 -24.12 1.87 10.77
CA GLU A 24 -23.34 0.79 10.16
C GLU A 24 -22.12 0.39 10.98
N MET A 25 -21.51 1.30 11.74
CA MET A 25 -20.34 0.97 12.56
C MET A 25 -20.67 -0.08 13.63
N PRO A 26 -21.75 0.04 14.44
CA PRO A 26 -22.10 -1.01 15.41
C PRO A 26 -22.33 -2.38 14.75
N ARG A 27 -22.92 -2.41 13.55
CA ARG A 27 -23.14 -3.66 12.79
C ARG A 27 -21.84 -4.30 12.33
N LEU A 28 -20.88 -3.48 11.88
CA LEU A 28 -19.55 -3.95 11.53
C LEU A 28 -18.87 -4.55 12.77
N LEU A 29 -18.79 -3.78 13.85
CA LEU A 29 -18.09 -4.19 15.08
C LEU A 29 -18.71 -5.44 15.73
N GLU A 30 -20.04 -5.57 15.71
CA GLU A 30 -20.72 -6.76 16.22
C GLU A 30 -20.33 -8.02 15.46
N ARG A 31 -20.06 -7.90 14.15
CA ARG A 31 -19.72 -9.02 13.26
C ARG A 31 -18.23 -9.35 13.23
N THR A 32 -17.37 -8.49 13.78
CA THR A 32 -15.90 -8.60 13.68
C THR A 32 -15.21 -8.74 15.05
N ARG A 33 -15.84 -9.45 16.00
CA ARG A 33 -15.32 -9.58 17.39
C ARG A 33 -14.01 -10.36 17.47
N GLY A 34 -13.79 -11.31 16.57
CA GLY A 34 -12.53 -12.03 16.42
C GLY A 34 -11.41 -11.11 15.97
N SER A 35 -11.70 -10.20 15.03
CA SER A 35 -10.76 -9.14 14.63
C SER A 35 -10.39 -8.24 15.82
N GLU A 36 -11.36 -7.83 16.64
CA GLU A 36 -11.11 -7.08 17.87
C GLU A 36 -10.17 -7.83 18.83
N ALA A 37 -10.48 -9.10 19.12
CA ALA A 37 -9.67 -9.92 20.02
C ALA A 37 -8.23 -10.10 19.50
N LEU A 38 -8.04 -10.25 18.19
CA LEU A 38 -6.71 -10.29 17.58
C LEU A 38 -5.99 -8.96 17.69
N TYR A 39 -6.67 -7.84 17.42
CA TYR A 39 -6.09 -6.51 17.55
C TYR A 39 -5.59 -6.25 18.98
N GLN A 40 -6.38 -6.58 20.01
CA GLN A 40 -5.97 -6.40 21.41
C GLN A 40 -4.71 -7.19 21.77
N ARG A 41 -4.49 -8.34 21.12
CA ARG A 41 -3.23 -9.08 21.26
C ARG A 41 -2.10 -8.43 20.46
N ALA A 42 -2.38 -8.04 19.22
CA ALA A 42 -1.42 -7.53 18.27
C ALA A 42 -0.79 -6.20 18.71
N VAL A 43 -1.56 -5.31 19.35
CA VAL A 43 -1.02 -4.03 19.88
C VAL A 43 0.06 -4.23 20.94
N GLY A 44 0.11 -5.40 21.59
CA GLY A 44 1.16 -5.76 22.55
C GLY A 44 2.51 -6.08 21.90
N SER A 45 2.55 -6.33 20.58
CA SER A 45 3.77 -6.73 19.86
C SER A 45 4.05 -5.92 18.59
N MET A 46 3.05 -5.24 18.03
CA MET A 46 3.17 -4.43 16.82
C MET A 46 2.59 -3.02 17.07
N PRO A 47 3.31 -1.93 16.71
CA PRO A 47 2.76 -0.58 16.79
C PRO A 47 1.44 -0.47 16.01
N GLY A 48 0.36 -0.08 16.70
CA GLY A 48 -0.98 -0.02 16.12
C GLY A 48 -1.54 -1.38 15.70
N GLY A 49 -0.99 -2.49 16.21
CA GLY A 49 -1.46 -3.85 15.93
C GLY A 49 -1.28 -4.33 14.49
N VAL A 50 -0.47 -3.64 13.68
CA VAL A 50 -0.34 -3.91 12.24
C VAL A 50 1.12 -3.92 11.78
N ALA A 51 1.39 -4.61 10.67
CA ALA A 51 2.72 -4.65 10.06
C ALA A 51 3.01 -3.42 9.17
N SER A 52 1.95 -2.73 8.71
CA SER A 52 2.01 -1.53 7.88
C SER A 52 0.98 -0.51 8.33
N SER A 53 1.34 0.78 8.36
CA SER A 53 0.41 1.85 8.72
C SER A 53 -0.79 1.97 7.76
N PHE A 54 -0.67 1.45 6.53
CA PHE A 54 -1.76 1.38 5.57
C PHE A 54 -2.84 0.34 5.94
N GLN A 55 -2.59 -0.49 6.96
CA GLN A 55 -3.53 -1.49 7.47
C GLN A 55 -4.24 -1.01 8.73
N LEU A 56 -3.96 0.20 9.22
CA LEU A 56 -4.65 0.75 10.39
C LEU A 56 -6.15 0.89 10.12
N GLY A 57 -6.96 0.63 11.14
CA GLY A 57 -8.40 0.85 11.14
C GLY A 57 -8.84 1.39 12.49
N ASP A 58 -9.88 2.22 12.48
CA ASP A 58 -10.49 2.81 13.69
C ASP A 58 -11.89 2.18 13.89
N PRO A 59 -12.18 1.55 15.04
CA PRO A 59 -11.32 1.37 16.23
C PRO A 59 -10.25 0.28 16.08
N TYR A 60 -10.42 -0.65 15.15
CA TYR A 60 -9.46 -1.69 14.81
C TYR A 60 -9.63 -2.13 13.34
N PRO A 61 -8.59 -2.70 12.70
CA PRO A 61 -8.74 -3.23 11.35
C PRO A 61 -9.43 -4.60 11.33
N VAL A 62 -10.03 -4.95 10.19
CA VAL A 62 -10.58 -6.29 9.93
C VAL A 62 -9.43 -7.24 9.59
N TYR A 63 -9.32 -8.34 10.32
CA TYR A 63 -8.28 -9.35 10.11
C TYR A 63 -8.79 -10.41 9.13
N LEU A 64 -8.15 -10.54 7.98
CA LEU A 64 -8.47 -11.58 7.00
C LEU A 64 -7.84 -12.92 7.37
N SER A 65 -8.56 -14.02 7.10
CA SER A 65 -8.13 -15.39 7.37
C SER A 65 -7.91 -16.21 6.09
N ARG A 66 -8.66 -15.93 5.02
CA ARG A 66 -8.62 -16.66 3.76
C ARG A 66 -9.02 -15.78 2.58
N GLY A 67 -8.55 -16.12 1.37
CA GLY A 67 -9.09 -15.60 0.12
C GLY A 67 -8.99 -16.60 -1.01
N VAL A 68 -9.95 -16.57 -1.94
CA VAL A 68 -9.96 -17.35 -3.19
C VAL A 68 -10.62 -16.52 -4.28
N GLY A 69 -9.96 -16.36 -5.42
CA GLY A 69 -10.45 -15.52 -6.51
C GLY A 69 -10.64 -14.07 -6.05
N ALA A 70 -11.84 -13.53 -6.22
CA ALA A 70 -12.19 -12.17 -5.79
C ALA A 70 -12.80 -12.12 -4.37
N GLU A 71 -12.93 -13.25 -3.68
CA GLU A 71 -13.56 -13.32 -2.37
C GLU A 71 -12.52 -13.48 -1.26
N VAL A 72 -12.76 -12.81 -0.13
CA VAL A 72 -11.99 -12.94 1.09
C VAL A 72 -12.91 -13.19 2.28
N TRP A 73 -12.37 -13.85 3.30
CA TRP A 73 -13.04 -14.11 4.56
C TRP A 73 -12.23 -13.52 5.69
N ASP A 74 -12.89 -12.85 6.64
CA ASP A 74 -12.27 -12.45 7.89
C ASP A 74 -12.09 -13.62 8.86
N VAL A 75 -11.50 -13.35 10.02
CA VAL A 75 -11.31 -14.33 11.10
C VAL A 75 -12.61 -14.73 11.81
N ASP A 76 -13.68 -13.98 11.59
CA ASP A 76 -15.03 -14.23 12.10
C ASP A 76 -15.88 -15.04 11.09
N GLY A 77 -15.36 -15.28 9.88
CA GLY A 77 -16.02 -16.04 8.82
C GLY A 77 -16.93 -15.20 7.91
N ASN A 78 -16.94 -13.86 8.04
CA ASN A 78 -17.67 -12.99 7.13
C ASN A 78 -17.00 -13.01 5.74
N ALA A 79 -17.80 -13.16 4.70
CA ALA A 79 -17.33 -13.13 3.31
C ALA A 79 -17.46 -11.74 2.70
N TYR A 80 -16.47 -11.34 1.90
CA TYR A 80 -16.42 -10.06 1.20
C TYR A 80 -15.93 -10.24 -0.23
N PHE A 81 -16.41 -9.41 -1.15
CA PHE A 81 -15.73 -9.19 -2.43
C PHE A 81 -14.60 -8.19 -2.22
N ASP A 82 -13.38 -8.58 -2.58
CA ASP A 82 -12.18 -7.78 -2.39
C ASP A 82 -11.94 -6.85 -3.60
N PHE A 83 -12.36 -5.59 -3.44
CA PHE A 83 -12.04 -4.51 -4.36
C PHE A 83 -10.75 -3.75 -3.99
N HIS A 84 -10.15 -4.05 -2.84
CA HIS A 84 -8.89 -3.46 -2.40
C HIS A 84 -7.69 -4.15 -3.07
N ASN A 85 -7.80 -5.47 -3.28
CA ASN A 85 -6.92 -6.26 -4.14
C ASN A 85 -5.43 -6.14 -3.80
N GLY A 86 -5.11 -6.04 -2.50
CA GLY A 86 -3.75 -5.85 -2.00
C GLY A 86 -3.04 -4.62 -2.58
N PHE A 87 -3.74 -3.48 -2.67
CA PHE A 87 -3.24 -2.28 -3.37
C PHE A 87 -2.89 -2.53 -4.85
N GLY A 88 -3.62 -3.45 -5.49
CA GLY A 88 -3.43 -3.85 -6.88
C GLY A 88 -2.41 -4.99 -7.10
N SER A 89 -1.68 -5.43 -6.07
CA SER A 89 -0.71 -6.54 -6.19
C SER A 89 -1.38 -7.89 -6.45
N MET A 90 -2.64 -8.07 -6.02
CA MET A 90 -3.40 -9.30 -6.19
C MET A 90 -4.21 -9.32 -7.49
N ALA A 91 -3.73 -8.67 -8.57
CA ALA A 91 -4.44 -8.50 -9.85
C ALA A 91 -5.08 -9.78 -10.45
N VAL A 92 -4.57 -10.96 -10.13
CA VAL A 92 -5.10 -12.26 -10.60
C VAL A 92 -5.97 -12.98 -9.57
N GLY A 93 -6.34 -12.32 -8.49
CA GLY A 93 -7.11 -12.85 -7.38
C GLY A 93 -6.30 -13.66 -6.37
N HIS A 94 -6.93 -13.93 -5.23
CA HIS A 94 -6.37 -14.71 -4.13
C HIS A 94 -6.27 -16.18 -4.49
N ALA A 95 -5.18 -16.83 -4.05
CA ALA A 95 -4.93 -18.25 -4.24
C ALA A 95 -5.13 -18.73 -5.70
N HIS A 96 -4.72 -17.93 -6.68
CA HIS A 96 -4.82 -18.30 -8.09
C HIS A 96 -4.09 -19.64 -8.35
N PRO A 97 -4.76 -20.67 -8.90
CA PRO A 97 -4.26 -22.05 -8.88
C PRO A 97 -2.89 -22.19 -9.55
N VAL A 98 -2.68 -21.53 -10.70
CA VAL A 98 -1.39 -21.55 -11.40
C VAL A 98 -0.26 -20.91 -10.59
N VAL A 99 -0.55 -19.83 -9.85
CA VAL A 99 0.47 -19.14 -9.04
C VAL A 99 0.78 -19.96 -7.79
N ALA A 100 -0.25 -20.50 -7.14
CA ALA A 100 -0.11 -21.34 -5.96
C ALA A 100 0.71 -22.60 -6.26
N GLU A 101 0.40 -23.30 -7.36
CA GLU A 101 1.13 -24.47 -7.81
C GLU A 101 2.60 -24.14 -8.13
N ALA A 102 2.87 -23.03 -8.82
CA ALA A 102 4.23 -22.60 -9.14
C ALA A 102 5.05 -22.29 -7.87
N VAL A 103 4.44 -21.63 -6.88
CA VAL A 103 5.08 -21.33 -5.59
C VAL A 103 5.34 -22.62 -4.80
N GLU A 104 4.36 -23.54 -4.74
CA GLU A 104 4.52 -24.82 -4.06
C GLU A 104 5.64 -25.66 -4.69
N HIS A 105 5.67 -25.73 -6.02
CA HIS A 105 6.73 -26.42 -6.74
C HIS A 105 8.10 -25.79 -6.46
N ALA A 106 8.23 -24.46 -6.53
CA ALA A 106 9.48 -23.77 -6.23
C ALA A 106 9.95 -24.04 -4.78
N ALA A 107 9.03 -23.96 -3.81
CA ALA A 107 9.35 -24.18 -2.41
C ALA A 107 9.88 -25.59 -2.12
N ARG A 108 9.37 -26.62 -2.82
CA ARG A 108 9.83 -28.01 -2.69
C ARG A 108 11.21 -28.26 -3.31
N ASN A 109 11.64 -27.42 -4.25
CA ASN A 109 12.93 -27.56 -4.94
C ASN A 109 14.04 -26.67 -4.38
N GLY A 110 13.74 -25.84 -3.38
CA GLY A 110 14.69 -24.99 -2.66
C GLY A 110 14.29 -23.53 -2.69
N MET A 111 14.18 -22.92 -1.51
CA MET A 111 13.64 -21.55 -1.36
C MET A 111 14.71 -20.46 -1.54
N HIS A 112 15.97 -20.73 -1.19
CA HIS A 112 17.03 -19.74 -1.26
C HIS A 112 18.40 -20.39 -1.46
N PHE A 113 19.12 -19.94 -2.48
CA PHE A 113 20.44 -20.48 -2.83
C PHE A 113 21.58 -19.46 -2.68
N ALA A 114 21.28 -18.18 -2.43
CA ALA A 114 22.24 -17.08 -2.47
C ALA A 114 23.05 -16.98 -3.78
N VAL A 115 22.60 -17.64 -4.85
CA VAL A 115 23.18 -17.65 -6.19
C VAL A 115 22.06 -17.58 -7.25
N THR A 116 22.42 -17.41 -8.51
CA THR A 116 21.48 -17.27 -9.63
C THR A 116 20.80 -18.59 -9.99
N VAL A 117 19.57 -18.50 -10.52
CA VAL A 117 18.77 -19.63 -10.98
C VAL A 117 18.16 -19.33 -12.36
N GLU A 118 17.80 -20.37 -13.11
CA GLU A 118 17.22 -20.26 -14.46
C GLU A 118 15.93 -19.42 -14.48
N GLN A 119 15.10 -19.54 -13.44
CA GLN A 119 13.84 -18.81 -13.31
C GLN A 119 14.05 -17.29 -13.28
N THR A 120 15.17 -16.82 -12.71
CA THR A 120 15.54 -15.40 -12.70
C THR A 120 15.88 -14.90 -14.11
N VAL A 121 16.51 -15.74 -14.94
CA VAL A 121 16.81 -15.42 -16.35
C VAL A 121 15.51 -15.34 -17.16
N ALA A 122 14.67 -16.38 -17.06
CA ALA A 122 13.39 -16.43 -17.77
C ALA A 122 12.48 -15.23 -17.42
N LEU A 123 12.41 -14.86 -16.14
CA LEU A 123 11.65 -13.67 -15.70
C LEU A 123 12.24 -12.38 -16.28
N ALA A 124 13.57 -12.24 -16.32
CA ALA A 124 14.21 -11.06 -16.87
C ALA A 124 13.92 -10.90 -18.36
N GLU A 125 14.01 -11.98 -19.13
CA GLU A 125 13.69 -12.00 -20.56
C GLU A 125 12.22 -11.61 -20.82
N GLU A 126 11.28 -12.16 -20.05
CA GLU A 126 9.86 -11.82 -20.19
C GLU A 126 9.59 -10.35 -19.86
N LEU A 127 10.21 -9.79 -18.82
CA LEU A 127 10.06 -8.37 -18.48
C LEU A 127 10.66 -7.46 -19.55
N CYS A 128 11.87 -7.76 -20.04
CA CYS A 128 12.50 -7.01 -21.13
C CYS A 128 11.63 -7.03 -22.39
N ARG A 129 11.11 -8.20 -22.77
CA ARG A 129 10.21 -8.38 -23.91
C ARG A 129 8.91 -7.59 -23.74
N ARG A 130 8.24 -7.71 -22.58
CA ARG A 130 6.92 -7.13 -22.32
C ARG A 130 6.95 -5.62 -22.18
N PHE A 131 7.94 -5.09 -21.46
CA PHE A 131 8.05 -3.65 -21.18
C PHE A 131 8.98 -2.91 -22.13
N ARG A 132 9.63 -3.62 -23.07
CA ARG A 132 10.55 -3.07 -24.08
C ARG A 132 11.70 -2.29 -23.44
N VAL A 133 12.31 -2.89 -22.41
CA VAL A 133 13.51 -2.39 -21.73
C VAL A 133 14.70 -3.29 -22.07
N GLU A 134 15.90 -2.72 -22.10
CA GLU A 134 17.11 -3.47 -22.47
C GLU A 134 17.56 -4.45 -21.37
N GLN A 135 17.51 -4.00 -20.12
CA GLN A 135 17.95 -4.77 -18.96
C GLN A 135 17.09 -4.48 -17.74
N VAL A 136 17.00 -5.46 -16.83
CA VAL A 136 16.30 -5.34 -15.55
C VAL A 136 17.17 -5.84 -14.41
N ARG A 137 16.90 -5.36 -13.20
CA ARG A 137 17.47 -5.87 -11.95
C ARG A 137 16.36 -5.99 -10.91
N PHE A 138 16.31 -7.13 -10.23
CA PHE A 138 15.27 -7.43 -9.24
C PHE A 138 15.56 -6.81 -7.88
N THR A 139 14.49 -6.43 -7.19
CA THR A 139 14.47 -5.96 -5.80
C THR A 139 13.30 -6.61 -5.07
N ASN A 140 13.22 -6.49 -3.75
CA ASN A 140 12.16 -7.12 -2.95
C ASN A 140 10.91 -6.22 -2.79
N SER A 141 11.01 -4.94 -3.14
CA SER A 141 9.89 -4.00 -3.05
C SER A 141 10.01 -2.86 -4.06
N GLY A 142 8.91 -2.16 -4.29
CA GLY A 142 8.91 -0.90 -5.07
C GLY A 142 9.74 0.21 -4.42
N THR A 143 9.83 0.24 -3.07
CA THR A 143 10.73 1.16 -2.35
C THR A 143 12.18 0.91 -2.76
N GLU A 144 12.64 -0.34 -2.73
CA GLU A 144 14.01 -0.70 -3.13
C GLU A 144 14.29 -0.44 -4.62
N SER A 145 13.28 -0.64 -5.48
CA SER A 145 13.37 -0.28 -6.90
C SER A 145 13.65 1.22 -7.07
N ASN A 146 12.90 2.08 -6.38
CA ASN A 146 13.09 3.53 -6.45
C ASN A 146 14.41 3.99 -5.81
N MET A 147 14.83 3.36 -4.70
CA MET A 147 16.17 3.57 -4.12
C MET A 147 17.27 3.30 -5.15
N SER A 148 17.16 2.18 -5.88
CA SER A 148 18.13 1.79 -6.90
C SER A 148 18.09 2.73 -8.10
N ALA A 149 16.90 3.09 -8.57
CA ALA A 149 16.71 4.01 -9.69
C ALA A 149 17.35 5.38 -9.42
N ILE A 150 17.14 5.94 -8.23
CA ILE A 150 17.79 7.20 -7.80
C ILE A 150 19.31 7.06 -7.87
N ARG A 151 19.87 5.98 -7.31
CA ARG A 151 21.33 5.78 -7.27
C ARG A 151 21.92 5.69 -8.68
N VAL A 152 21.27 4.95 -9.58
CA VAL A 152 21.69 4.84 -10.98
C VAL A 152 21.61 6.18 -11.68
N ALA A 153 20.51 6.92 -11.51
CA ALA A 153 20.33 8.24 -12.14
C ALA A 153 21.39 9.24 -11.67
N ARG A 154 21.69 9.28 -10.36
CA ARG A 154 22.77 10.13 -9.81
C ARG A 154 24.14 9.73 -10.35
N ALA A 155 24.46 8.44 -10.34
CA ALA A 155 25.74 7.93 -10.85
C ALA A 155 25.94 8.25 -12.34
N ALA A 156 24.89 8.13 -13.15
CA ALA A 156 24.95 8.41 -14.58
C ALA A 156 25.04 9.92 -14.91
N THR A 157 24.45 10.79 -14.08
CA THR A 157 24.33 12.23 -14.39
C THR A 157 25.25 13.13 -13.58
N GLY A 158 25.76 12.67 -12.43
CA GLY A 158 26.48 13.49 -11.46
C GLY A 158 25.63 14.56 -10.76
N ARG A 159 24.29 14.46 -10.81
CA ARG A 159 23.36 15.46 -10.24
C ARG A 159 22.72 14.95 -8.96
N ASP A 160 22.54 15.83 -7.98
CA ASP A 160 21.98 15.47 -6.67
C ASP A 160 20.47 15.67 -6.55
N VAL A 161 19.94 16.65 -7.28
CA VAL A 161 18.54 17.10 -7.17
C VAL A 161 17.60 16.10 -7.86
N ILE A 162 16.54 15.73 -7.16
CA ILE A 162 15.45 14.89 -7.66
C ILE A 162 14.19 15.74 -7.75
N ALA A 163 13.51 15.69 -8.90
CA ALA A 163 12.18 16.25 -9.04
C ALA A 163 11.12 15.20 -8.69
N LYS A 164 10.18 15.54 -7.81
CA LYS A 164 9.04 14.70 -7.43
C LYS A 164 7.75 15.49 -7.63
N ILE A 165 6.72 14.82 -8.12
CA ILE A 165 5.38 15.41 -8.27
C ILE A 165 4.69 15.39 -6.90
N GLU A 166 4.09 16.51 -6.50
CA GLU A 166 3.30 16.60 -5.27
C GLU A 166 2.14 15.59 -5.29
N GLY A 167 1.84 14.97 -4.14
CA GLY A 167 0.79 13.95 -4.04
C GLY A 167 1.23 12.53 -4.45
N SER A 168 2.38 12.39 -5.12
CA SER A 168 2.87 11.06 -5.53
C SER A 168 3.46 10.26 -4.35
N TYR A 169 3.29 8.93 -4.39
CA TYR A 169 3.89 7.99 -3.47
C TYR A 169 4.86 7.05 -4.21
N HIS A 170 6.08 6.91 -3.69
CA HIS A 170 7.14 6.10 -4.32
C HIS A 170 7.81 5.15 -3.32
N GLY A 171 7.07 4.70 -2.31
CA GLY A 171 7.61 3.92 -1.20
C GLY A 171 8.15 4.80 -0.08
N HIS A 172 8.69 4.17 0.96
CA HIS A 172 9.09 4.82 2.22
C HIS A 172 10.57 5.24 2.26
N VAL A 173 11.19 5.48 1.11
CA VAL A 173 12.57 5.96 1.06
C VAL A 173 12.63 7.46 1.36
N ASP A 174 13.55 7.88 2.23
CA ASP A 174 13.69 9.27 2.70
C ASP A 174 13.64 10.30 1.57
N GLN A 175 14.37 10.10 0.47
CA GLN A 175 14.43 11.09 -0.62
C GLN A 175 13.08 11.33 -1.31
N LEU A 176 12.12 10.41 -1.20
CA LEU A 176 10.82 10.50 -1.87
C LEU A 176 9.64 10.62 -0.89
N MET A 177 9.88 10.58 0.43
CA MET A 177 8.84 10.70 1.46
C MET A 177 8.49 12.15 1.81
N TYR A 178 8.59 13.05 0.83
CA TYR A 178 8.16 14.44 0.94
C TYR A 178 6.89 14.69 0.12
N SER A 179 5.98 15.50 0.65
CA SER A 179 4.76 15.96 -0.03
C SER A 179 3.95 14.82 -0.68
N VAL A 180 3.78 13.70 0.04
CA VAL A 180 2.97 12.54 -0.41
C VAL A 180 1.48 12.81 -0.27
N LEU A 181 1.06 13.38 0.86
CA LEU A 181 -0.28 13.90 1.11
C LEU A 181 -0.14 14.99 2.18
N PRO A 182 0.42 16.16 1.83
CA PRO A 182 0.63 17.22 2.80
C PRO A 182 -0.71 17.80 3.27
N GLY A 183 -0.77 18.28 4.50
CA GLY A 183 -1.92 19.05 4.99
C GLY A 183 -2.04 20.36 4.24
N ALA A 184 -3.28 20.84 4.05
CA ALA A 184 -3.55 22.09 3.34
C ALA A 184 -2.88 23.31 4.00
N ASP A 185 -2.64 23.23 5.31
CA ASP A 185 -1.96 24.23 6.12
C ASP A 185 -0.44 24.29 5.90
N VAL A 186 0.16 23.22 5.38
CA VAL A 186 1.63 23.08 5.26
C VAL A 186 2.13 22.82 3.84
N MET A 187 1.24 22.59 2.86
CA MET A 187 1.63 22.25 1.48
C MET A 187 2.21 23.42 0.67
N GLY A 188 2.04 24.66 1.15
CA GLY A 188 2.42 25.86 0.40
C GLY A 188 1.42 26.21 -0.71
N GLY A 189 1.79 27.17 -1.57
CA GLY A 189 0.95 27.64 -2.67
C GLY A 189 1.27 26.96 -3.99
N ARG A 190 0.36 27.01 -4.97
CA ARG A 190 0.55 26.42 -6.31
C ARG A 190 1.87 26.78 -6.98
N ASP A 191 2.28 28.05 -6.87
CA ASP A 191 3.49 28.56 -7.52
C ASP A 191 4.72 28.51 -6.61
N ALA A 192 4.55 28.09 -5.35
CA ALA A 192 5.59 27.96 -4.35
C ALA A 192 5.24 26.81 -3.36
N PRO A 193 5.28 25.55 -3.81
CA PRO A 193 4.97 24.41 -2.95
C PRO A 193 6.06 24.23 -1.89
N ALA A 194 5.65 23.76 -0.72
CA ALA A 194 6.56 23.41 0.35
C ALA A 194 6.94 21.92 0.28
N ALA A 195 8.23 21.62 0.46
CA ALA A 195 8.69 20.25 0.64
C ALA A 195 8.38 19.81 2.08
N THR A 196 7.24 19.16 2.28
CA THR A 196 6.78 18.75 3.62
C THR A 196 7.20 17.30 3.90
N PRO A 197 7.99 17.02 4.95
CA PRO A 197 8.33 15.65 5.31
C PRO A 197 7.08 14.88 5.76
N LYS A 198 6.97 13.60 5.38
CA LYS A 198 5.80 12.77 5.75
C LYS A 198 5.79 12.37 7.23
N SER A 199 6.94 12.33 7.89
CA SER A 199 7.03 12.01 9.32
C SER A 199 8.13 12.79 10.03
N LYS A 200 8.02 12.91 11.36
CA LYS A 200 9.00 13.61 12.21
C LYS A 200 10.39 12.95 12.25
N GLY A 201 10.51 11.70 11.80
CA GLY A 201 11.78 10.96 11.77
C GLY A 201 12.62 11.18 10.52
N MET A 202 12.13 11.98 9.56
CA MET A 202 12.85 12.29 8.34
C MET A 202 13.86 13.42 8.55
N PRO A 203 15.00 13.40 7.82
CA PRO A 203 16.02 14.45 7.90
C PRO A 203 15.57 15.81 7.36
#